data_AF-A0A358N089-F1
#
_entry.id   AF-A0A358N089-F1
#
_cell.length_a   1.000
_cell.length_b   1.000
_cell.length_c   1.000
_cell.angle_alpha   90.00
_cell.angle_beta   90.00
_cell.angle_gamma   90.00
#
_symmetry.space_group_name_H-M   'P 1'
#
loop_
_entity.id
_entity.type
_entity.pdbx_description
1 polymer ?
#
loop_
_entity_poly.entity_id
_entity_poly.type
_entity_poly.pdbx_seq_one_letter_code
_entity_poly.pdbx_strand_id
1 'polypeptide(L)'
;MFGEETLTEVGHKPRLKNEKKIKASFAKLAPMLAKLPDDSGLTLYQGLPRHPGSIDEQVAQYDAKSMSKRFGHVFYNTPNEVAAKDKNKLSDLLKDPKAFIQFRGYKFCGGFHPDVALVWGTGNNTVEIHVCFGCHELKAFRKSVEVYCDIPNDTFDDLKKLLGKYQQQHAKSAAGQ
;
A
#
# COMPACT_ATOMS: atom_id res chain seq x y z
N MET A 1 11.30 33.86 -5.19
CA MET A 1 10.12 33.00 -5.39
C MET A 1 10.44 31.66 -4.76
N PHE A 2 9.94 31.38 -3.56
CA PHE A 2 10.00 30.04 -3.00
C PHE A 2 8.85 29.28 -3.65
N GLY A 3 9.16 28.38 -4.59
CA GLY A 3 8.14 27.47 -5.11
C GLY A 3 7.67 26.60 -3.95
N GLU A 4 6.37 26.54 -3.69
CA GLU A 4 5.80 25.54 -2.79
C GLU A 4 6.20 24.16 -3.32
N GLU A 5 7.11 23.49 -2.61
CA GLU A 5 7.49 22.12 -2.94
C GLU A 5 6.31 21.22 -2.58
N THR A 6 5.58 20.80 -3.60
CA THR A 6 4.41 19.94 -3.46
C THR A 6 4.84 18.47 -3.53
N LEU A 7 4.16 17.62 -2.74
CA LEU A 7 4.33 16.18 -2.80
C LEU A 7 4.13 15.66 -4.23
N THR A 8 5.02 14.79 -4.68
CA THR A 8 4.83 14.10 -5.96
C THR A 8 3.56 13.24 -5.87
N GLU A 9 2.60 13.44 -6.77
CA GLU A 9 1.39 12.62 -6.85
C GLU A 9 1.56 11.48 -7.86
N VAL A 10 1.17 10.27 -7.46
CA VAL A 10 1.18 9.06 -8.31
C VAL A 10 -0.22 8.46 -8.33
N GLY A 11 -0.72 8.15 -9.53
CA GLY A 11 -2.02 7.51 -9.71
C GLY A 11 -3.19 8.48 -9.53
N HIS A 12 -4.29 7.99 -8.96
CA HIS A 12 -5.52 8.78 -8.78
C HIS A 12 -6.03 8.69 -7.35
N LYS A 13 -6.81 9.69 -6.91
CA LYS A 13 -7.42 9.68 -5.59
C LYS A 13 -8.40 8.50 -5.46
N PRO A 14 -8.40 7.74 -4.35
CA PRO A 14 -9.33 6.63 -4.11
C PRO A 14 -10.78 7.08 -4.22
N ARG A 15 -11.59 6.30 -4.92
CA ARG A 15 -13.00 6.60 -5.25
C ARG A 15 -13.97 5.68 -4.52
N LEU A 16 -13.51 4.53 -4.02
CA LEU A 16 -14.35 3.59 -3.29
C LEU A 16 -14.66 4.11 -1.87
N LYS A 17 -15.76 4.86 -1.74
CA LYS A 17 -16.28 5.38 -0.45
C LYS A 17 -17.58 4.74 0.00
N ASN A 18 -18.21 3.93 -0.84
CA ASN A 18 -19.51 3.33 -0.55
C ASN A 18 -19.35 1.82 -0.37
N GLU A 19 -19.84 1.28 0.75
CA GLU A 19 -19.67 -0.13 1.12
C GLU A 19 -20.13 -1.11 0.04
N LYS A 20 -21.29 -0.87 -0.60
CA LYS A 20 -21.79 -1.72 -1.69
C LYS A 20 -20.81 -1.75 -2.87
N LYS A 21 -20.24 -0.58 -3.23
CA LYS A 21 -19.22 -0.48 -4.30
C LYS A 21 -17.90 -1.14 -3.90
N ILE A 22 -17.50 -0.99 -2.63
CA ILE A 22 -16.31 -1.64 -2.06
C ILE A 22 -16.45 -3.16 -2.16
N LYS A 23 -17.54 -3.71 -1.63
CA LYS A 23 -17.87 -5.14 -1.70
C LYS A 23 -17.88 -5.67 -3.14
N ALA A 24 -18.54 -4.96 -4.06
CA ALA A 24 -18.59 -5.32 -5.47
C ALA A 24 -17.22 -5.25 -6.18
N SER A 25 -16.28 -4.44 -5.68
CA SER A 25 -14.94 -4.34 -6.26
C SER A 25 -14.13 -5.63 -6.10
N PHE A 26 -14.45 -6.47 -5.09
CA PHE A 26 -13.69 -7.68 -4.76
C PHE A 26 -13.61 -8.67 -5.93
N ALA A 27 -14.65 -8.78 -6.76
CA ALA A 27 -14.65 -9.63 -7.96
C ALA A 27 -13.56 -9.25 -8.99
N LYS A 28 -13.00 -8.04 -8.89
CA LYS A 28 -11.92 -7.55 -9.77
C LYS A 28 -10.53 -7.86 -9.21
N LEU A 29 -10.42 -8.39 -7.99
CA LEU A 29 -9.13 -8.66 -7.34
C LEU A 29 -8.36 -9.76 -8.05
N ALA A 30 -8.93 -10.96 -8.14
CA ALA A 30 -8.29 -12.11 -8.78
C ALA A 30 -7.78 -11.82 -10.21
N PRO A 31 -8.57 -11.24 -11.14
CA PRO A 31 -8.07 -10.92 -12.47
C PRO A 31 -7.00 -9.81 -12.47
N MET A 32 -6.93 -8.96 -11.44
CA MET A 32 -5.86 -7.98 -11.26
C MET A 32 -4.56 -8.66 -10.78
N LEU A 33 -4.65 -9.53 -9.77
CA LEU A 33 -3.49 -10.22 -9.19
C LEU A 33 -2.89 -11.26 -10.13
N ALA A 34 -3.70 -11.85 -11.02
CA ALA A 34 -3.22 -12.69 -12.12
C ALA A 34 -2.30 -11.94 -13.12
N LYS A 35 -2.22 -10.60 -13.05
CA LYS A 35 -1.30 -9.78 -13.87
C LYS A 35 0.02 -9.45 -13.17
N LEU A 36 0.21 -9.89 -11.92
CA LEU A 36 1.50 -9.71 -11.26
C LEU A 36 2.57 -10.55 -11.99
N PRO A 37 3.69 -9.94 -12.42
CA PRO A 37 4.77 -10.66 -13.06
C PRO A 37 5.44 -11.61 -12.08
N ASP A 38 5.82 -12.81 -12.56
CA ASP A 38 6.58 -13.79 -11.78
C ASP A 38 8.06 -13.39 -11.65
N ASP A 39 8.51 -12.46 -12.48
CA ASP A 39 9.90 -12.01 -12.61
C ASP A 39 10.02 -10.49 -12.37
N SER A 40 10.53 -10.17 -11.18
CA SER A 40 11.40 -9.02 -10.81
C SER A 40 11.05 -7.59 -11.25
N GLY A 41 9.91 -7.08 -10.78
CA GLY A 41 9.64 -5.64 -10.78
C GLY A 41 9.05 -5.08 -9.49
N LEU A 42 9.19 -5.78 -8.35
CA LEU A 42 8.60 -5.33 -7.09
C LEU A 42 9.45 -4.24 -6.43
N THR A 43 8.82 -3.08 -6.26
CA THR A 43 9.29 -1.97 -5.44
C THR A 43 8.39 -1.83 -4.21
N LEU A 44 8.97 -1.73 -3.02
CA LEU A 44 8.23 -1.50 -1.78
C LEU A 44 8.44 -0.06 -1.30
N TYR A 45 7.36 0.66 -1.04
CA TYR A 45 7.39 1.96 -0.39
C TYR A 45 6.81 1.84 1.01
N GLN A 46 7.44 2.50 1.98
CA GLN A 46 6.99 2.48 3.37
C GLN A 46 6.00 3.63 3.62
N GLY A 47 4.88 3.33 4.27
CA GLY A 47 3.92 4.33 4.74
C GLY A 47 4.47 5.12 5.93
N LEU A 48 3.86 6.27 6.20
CA LEU A 48 4.20 7.04 7.39
C LEU A 48 3.75 6.32 8.67
N PRO A 49 4.52 6.41 9.77
CA PRO A 49 4.07 5.93 11.07
C PRO A 49 2.72 6.54 11.45
N ARG A 50 1.89 5.85 12.22
CA ARG A 50 0.67 6.50 12.74
C ARG A 50 1.05 7.61 13.72
N HIS A 51 0.51 8.79 13.49
CA HIS A 51 0.65 9.95 14.36
C HIS A 51 -0.73 10.39 14.88
N PRO A 52 -0.87 10.76 16.16
CA PRO A 52 -2.06 11.43 16.65
C PRO A 52 -2.19 12.80 15.97
N GLY A 53 -3.15 12.96 15.07
CA GLY A 53 -3.36 14.19 14.31
C GLY A 53 -3.78 13.92 12.88
N SER A 54 -3.83 14.96 12.06
CA SER A 54 -4.10 14.84 10.63
C SER A 54 -2.84 14.43 9.86
N ILE A 55 -3.03 13.75 8.72
CA ILE A 55 -1.92 13.40 7.83
C ILE A 55 -1.20 14.65 7.30
N ASP A 56 -1.91 15.78 7.15
CA ASP A 56 -1.34 17.02 6.63
C ASP A 56 -0.40 17.66 7.67
N GLU A 57 -0.77 17.65 8.96
CA GLU A 57 0.11 18.06 10.06
C GLU A 57 1.34 17.17 10.17
N GLN A 58 1.17 15.86 9.94
CA GLN A 58 2.29 14.93 9.96
C GLN A 58 3.24 15.19 8.78
N VAL A 59 2.70 15.35 7.56
CA VAL A 59 3.48 15.64 6.36
C VAL A 59 4.25 16.95 6.49
N ALA A 60 3.68 17.97 7.13
CA ALA A 60 4.34 19.26 7.35
C ALA A 60 5.64 19.17 8.17
N GLN A 61 5.87 18.06 8.89
CA GLN A 61 7.07 17.81 9.69
C GLN A 61 8.22 17.16 8.89
N TYR A 62 7.99 16.77 7.63
CA TYR A 62 8.97 16.09 6.79
C TYR A 62 9.27 16.92 5.53
N ASP A 63 10.45 16.68 4.95
CA ASP A 63 10.80 17.22 3.63
C ASP A 63 9.84 16.64 2.57
N ALA A 64 9.11 17.49 1.84
CA ALA A 64 8.19 17.08 0.78
C ALA A 64 8.85 16.21 -0.31
N LYS A 65 10.15 16.41 -0.58
CA LYS A 65 10.91 15.59 -1.54
C LYS A 65 11.17 14.17 -1.04
N SER A 66 11.12 13.95 0.27
CA SER A 66 11.28 12.63 0.87
C SER A 66 10.02 11.77 0.79
N MET A 67 8.90 12.31 0.28
CA MET A 67 7.59 11.67 0.28
C MET A 67 6.84 11.80 -1.05
N SER A 68 5.94 10.86 -1.31
CA SER A 68 4.97 10.93 -2.41
C SER A 68 3.59 10.55 -1.95
N LYS A 69 2.59 11.15 -2.59
CA LYS A 69 1.18 10.77 -2.44
C LYS A 69 0.84 9.79 -3.55
N ARG A 70 0.83 8.51 -3.22
CA ARG A 70 0.46 7.42 -4.15
C ARG A 70 -0.98 7.02 -3.90
N PHE A 71 -1.80 7.08 -4.94
CA PHE A 71 -3.24 6.84 -4.87
C PHE A 71 -3.89 7.47 -3.62
N GLY A 72 -3.59 8.75 -3.37
CA GLY A 72 -4.14 9.51 -2.24
C GLY A 72 -3.57 9.20 -0.85
N HIS A 73 -2.64 8.24 -0.72
CA HIS A 73 -1.98 7.86 0.52
C HIS A 73 -0.49 8.25 0.50
N VAL A 74 0.09 8.62 1.64
CA VAL A 74 1.45 9.16 1.71
C VAL A 74 2.46 8.07 2.08
N PHE A 75 3.56 8.02 1.33
CA PHE A 75 4.67 7.08 1.52
C PHE A 75 6.01 7.82 1.44
N TYR A 76 7.05 7.27 2.06
CA TYR A 76 8.42 7.69 1.81
C TYR A 76 8.81 7.38 0.36
N ASN A 77 9.56 8.28 -0.29
CA ASN A 77 10.01 8.15 -1.67
C ASN A 77 11.15 7.15 -1.85
N THR A 78 11.90 6.86 -0.80
CA THR A 78 12.97 5.87 -0.84
C THR A 78 12.36 4.47 -0.89
N PRO A 79 12.54 3.74 -2.00
CA PRO A 79 12.04 2.38 -2.08
C PRO A 79 12.93 1.43 -1.27
N ASN A 80 12.31 0.45 -0.63
CA ASN A 80 12.98 -0.68 -0.03
C ASN A 80 13.17 -1.79 -1.07
N GLU A 81 14.39 -2.28 -1.20
CA GLU A 81 14.69 -3.43 -2.04
C GLU A 81 14.21 -4.73 -1.38
N VAL A 82 13.30 -5.43 -2.07
CA VAL A 82 12.80 -6.75 -1.63
C VAL A 82 13.65 -7.85 -2.25
N ALA A 83 14.09 -8.81 -1.45
CA ALA A 83 14.91 -9.93 -1.90
C ALA A 83 14.12 -10.80 -2.90
N ALA A 84 14.77 -11.30 -3.96
CA ALA A 84 14.11 -12.08 -5.02
C ALA A 84 13.27 -13.27 -4.49
N LYS A 85 13.80 -14.00 -3.50
CA LYS A 85 13.08 -15.10 -2.84
C LYS A 85 11.77 -14.66 -2.18
N ASP A 86 11.77 -13.49 -1.55
CA ASP A 86 10.59 -12.96 -0.87
C ASP A 86 9.63 -12.29 -1.87
N LYS A 87 10.12 -11.75 -3.01
CA LYS A 87 9.28 -11.29 -4.13
C LYS A 87 8.40 -12.42 -4.68
N ASN A 88 8.96 -13.61 -4.89
CA ASN A 88 8.22 -14.77 -5.41
C ASN A 88 7.15 -15.23 -4.41
N LYS A 89 7.52 -15.35 -3.13
CA LYS A 89 6.57 -15.70 -2.06
C LYS A 89 5.43 -14.71 -1.94
N LEU A 90 5.71 -13.41 -2.09
CA LEU A 90 4.67 -12.38 -2.09
C LEU A 90 3.76 -12.55 -3.31
N SER A 91 4.31 -12.78 -4.50
CA SER A 91 3.50 -13.04 -5.70
C SER A 91 2.57 -14.25 -5.50
N ASP A 92 3.11 -15.36 -5.02
CA ASP A 92 2.35 -16.60 -4.76
C ASP A 92 1.24 -16.36 -3.73
N LEU A 93 1.58 -15.73 -2.60
CA LEU A 93 0.63 -15.42 -1.54
C LEU A 93 -0.48 -14.49 -2.03
N LEU A 94 -0.14 -13.47 -2.81
CA LEU A 94 -1.13 -12.53 -3.35
C LEU A 94 -2.03 -13.19 -4.41
N LYS A 95 -1.51 -14.13 -5.21
CA LYS A 95 -2.29 -14.82 -6.24
C LYS A 95 -3.22 -15.89 -5.67
N ASP A 96 -3.08 -16.30 -4.41
CA ASP A 96 -3.98 -17.26 -3.78
C ASP A 96 -5.40 -16.66 -3.64
N PRO A 97 -6.43 -17.28 -4.24
CA PRO A 97 -7.81 -16.80 -4.13
C PRO A 97 -8.36 -16.75 -2.69
N LYS A 98 -7.73 -17.45 -1.73
CA LYS A 98 -8.09 -17.43 -0.31
C LYS A 98 -7.36 -16.37 0.50
N ALA A 99 -6.36 -15.71 -0.10
CA ALA A 99 -5.56 -14.70 0.59
C ALA A 99 -6.36 -13.45 1.00
N PHE A 100 -7.52 -13.25 0.39
CA PHE A 100 -8.36 -12.08 0.63
C PHE A 100 -9.80 -12.47 0.75
N ILE A 101 -10.54 -11.66 1.50
CA ILE A 101 -11.98 -11.79 1.65
C ILE A 101 -12.65 -10.46 1.35
N GLN A 102 -13.91 -10.55 0.95
CA GLN A 102 -14.71 -9.36 0.70
C GLN A 102 -14.75 -8.46 1.95
N PHE A 103 -14.71 -7.15 1.73
CA PHE A 103 -14.77 -6.13 2.78
C PHE A 103 -15.94 -6.36 3.75
N ARG A 104 -15.64 -6.38 5.05
CA ARG A 104 -16.60 -6.71 6.11
C ARG A 104 -17.18 -5.51 6.85
N GLY A 105 -16.73 -4.30 6.52
CA GLY A 105 -17.20 -3.06 7.12
C GLY A 105 -16.05 -2.16 7.54
N TYR A 106 -16.33 -0.88 7.72
CA TYR A 106 -15.33 0.10 8.15
C TYR A 106 -14.84 -0.22 9.56
N LYS A 107 -13.54 -0.12 9.75
CA LYS A 107 -12.90 -0.29 11.05
C LYS A 107 -12.71 1.08 11.67
N PHE A 108 -13.00 1.23 12.96
CA PHE A 108 -12.95 2.51 13.69
C PHE A 108 -11.52 2.99 13.97
N CYS A 109 -10.59 2.73 13.05
CA CYS A 109 -9.18 3.04 13.17
C CYS A 109 -8.79 4.40 12.54
N GLY A 110 -9.76 5.25 12.21
CA GLY A 110 -9.51 6.56 11.57
C GLY A 110 -9.39 6.51 10.04
N GLY A 111 -9.74 5.38 9.43
CA GLY A 111 -9.73 5.19 7.97
C GLY A 111 -8.57 4.33 7.49
N PHE A 112 -8.45 4.20 6.17
CA PHE A 112 -7.43 3.35 5.55
C PHE A 112 -6.06 4.05 5.57
N HIS A 113 -5.15 3.53 6.39
CA HIS A 113 -3.78 4.02 6.59
C HIS A 113 -2.75 2.93 6.19
N PRO A 114 -2.31 2.89 4.92
CA PRO A 114 -1.42 1.81 4.50
C PRO A 114 -0.04 1.95 5.11
N ASP A 115 0.47 0.85 5.65
CA ASP A 115 1.81 0.76 6.24
C ASP A 115 2.87 0.50 5.15
N VAL A 116 2.46 -0.10 4.02
CA VAL A 116 3.32 -0.32 2.84
C VAL A 116 2.54 -0.22 1.54
N ALA A 117 3.22 0.20 0.48
CA ALA A 117 2.79 0.05 -0.91
C ALA A 117 3.75 -0.87 -1.66
N LEU A 118 3.19 -1.87 -2.34
CA LEU A 118 3.89 -2.84 -3.14
C LEU A 118 3.56 -2.56 -4.61
N VAL A 119 4.58 -2.26 -5.41
CA VAL A 119 4.42 -1.82 -6.80
C VAL A 119 5.08 -2.82 -7.71
N TRP A 120 4.29 -3.49 -8.55
CA TRP A 120 4.80 -4.41 -9.57
C TRP A 120 4.66 -3.79 -10.96
N GLY A 121 5.71 -3.98 -11.78
CA GLY A 121 5.69 -3.64 -13.20
C GLY A 121 5.79 -2.14 -13.47
N THR A 122 5.78 -1.78 -14.75
CA THR A 122 6.00 -0.40 -15.20
C THR A 122 4.87 0.10 -16.10
N GLY A 123 4.67 1.43 -16.10
CA GLY A 123 3.70 2.12 -16.96
C GLY A 123 2.28 1.56 -16.85
N ASN A 124 1.69 1.22 -17.99
CA ASN A 124 0.28 0.78 -18.07
C ASN A 124 0.01 -0.63 -17.50
N ASN A 125 1.06 -1.37 -17.15
CA ASN A 125 0.97 -2.70 -16.55
C ASN A 125 1.17 -2.68 -15.04
N THR A 126 1.41 -1.50 -14.45
CA THR A 126 1.64 -1.39 -13.02
C THR A 126 0.42 -1.82 -12.21
N VAL A 127 0.67 -2.73 -11.27
CA VAL A 127 -0.25 -3.08 -10.20
C VAL A 127 0.36 -2.57 -8.90
N GLU A 128 -0.38 -1.73 -8.20
CA GLU A 128 0.04 -1.18 -6.92
C GLU A 128 -0.92 -1.64 -5.83
N ILE A 129 -0.36 -2.20 -4.75
CA ILE A 129 -1.11 -2.80 -3.64
C ILE A 129 -0.70 -2.10 -2.36
N HIS A 130 -1.65 -1.49 -1.69
CA HIS A 130 -1.48 -0.85 -0.40
C HIS A 130 -1.99 -1.78 0.69
N VAL A 131 -1.17 -2.03 1.70
CA VAL A 131 -1.49 -2.94 2.80
C VAL A 131 -1.57 -2.14 4.09
N CYS A 132 -2.69 -2.24 4.78
CA CYS A 132 -2.92 -1.69 6.11
C CYS A 132 -2.91 -2.83 7.14
N PHE A 133 -1.81 -2.94 7.88
CA PHE A 133 -1.65 -3.96 8.92
C PHE A 133 -2.44 -3.64 10.19
N GLY A 134 -2.75 -2.37 10.46
CA GLY A 134 -3.58 -2.05 11.64
C GLY A 134 -5.01 -2.52 11.52
N CYS A 135 -5.55 -2.46 10.31
CA CYS A 135 -6.95 -2.73 10.04
C CYS A 135 -7.12 -3.97 9.17
N HIS A 136 -6.08 -4.77 8.90
CA HIS A 136 -6.18 -6.01 8.11
C HIS A 136 -6.91 -5.76 6.78
N GLU A 137 -6.49 -4.73 6.08
CA GLU A 137 -7.18 -4.16 4.92
C GLU A 137 -6.19 -4.00 3.78
N LEU A 138 -6.68 -4.17 2.55
CA LEU A 138 -5.88 -4.04 1.34
C LEU A 138 -6.62 -3.23 0.29
N LYS A 139 -5.89 -2.32 -0.36
CA LYS A 139 -6.34 -1.69 -1.60
C LYS A 139 -5.42 -2.05 -2.75
N ALA A 140 -5.99 -2.43 -3.88
CA ALA A 140 -5.24 -2.73 -5.10
C ALA A 140 -5.66 -1.79 -6.23
N PHE A 141 -4.67 -1.31 -6.98
CA PHE A 141 -4.83 -0.32 -8.02
C PHE A 141 -4.19 -0.80 -9.31
N ARG A 142 -4.92 -0.68 -10.41
CA ARG A 142 -4.40 -0.88 -11.76
C ARG A 142 -5.17 0.01 -12.74
N LYS A 143 -4.47 0.92 -13.42
CA LYS A 143 -5.11 1.94 -14.27
C LYS A 143 -6.18 2.73 -13.49
N SER A 144 -7.44 2.66 -13.91
CA SER A 144 -8.60 3.27 -13.23
C SER A 144 -9.35 2.31 -12.31
N VAL A 145 -8.90 1.06 -12.19
CA VAL A 145 -9.51 0.06 -11.30
C VAL A 145 -8.92 0.19 -9.91
N GLU A 146 -9.82 0.26 -8.94
CA GLU A 146 -9.55 0.20 -7.51
C GLU A 146 -10.31 -1.00 -6.95
N VAL A 147 -9.65 -1.76 -6.07
CA VAL A 147 -10.26 -2.81 -5.25
C VAL A 147 -9.97 -2.51 -3.80
N TYR A 148 -10.94 -2.75 -2.92
CA TYR A 148 -10.78 -2.61 -1.48
C TYR A 148 -11.39 -3.82 -0.77
N CYS A 149 -10.58 -4.53 0.01
CA CYS A 149 -10.93 -5.79 0.65
C CYS A 149 -10.27 -5.98 2.02
N ASP A 150 -10.66 -7.06 2.70
CA ASP A 150 -10.12 -7.49 3.98
C ASP A 150 -9.07 -8.60 3.78
N ILE A 151 -8.11 -8.65 4.70
CA ILE A 151 -7.09 -9.69 4.78
C ILE A 151 -7.47 -10.64 5.93
N PRO A 152 -7.63 -11.95 5.70
CA PRO A 152 -7.77 -12.96 6.74
C PRO A 152 -6.54 -13.01 7.66
N ASN A 153 -6.70 -13.55 8.88
CA ASN A 153 -5.61 -13.57 9.87
C ASN A 153 -4.37 -14.32 9.37
N ASP A 154 -4.55 -15.50 8.75
CA ASP A 154 -3.43 -16.32 8.28
C ASP A 154 -2.59 -15.56 7.24
N THR A 155 -3.24 -14.98 6.22
CA THR A 155 -2.56 -14.16 5.21
C THR A 155 -1.96 -12.89 5.80
N PHE A 156 -2.63 -12.28 6.76
CA PHE A 156 -2.11 -11.12 7.46
C PHE A 156 -0.80 -11.44 8.18
N ASP A 157 -0.74 -12.56 8.91
CA ASP A 157 0.45 -12.98 9.62
C ASP A 157 1.61 -13.29 8.67
N ASP A 158 1.31 -13.96 7.56
CA ASP A 158 2.30 -14.24 6.51
C ASP A 158 2.84 -12.96 5.87
N LEU A 159 1.95 -12.01 5.49
CA LEU A 159 2.34 -10.72 4.95
C LEU A 159 3.19 -9.93 5.96
N LYS A 160 2.77 -9.88 7.23
CA LYS A 160 3.49 -9.15 8.27
C LYS A 160 4.88 -9.74 8.52
N LYS A 161 4.99 -11.07 8.52
CA LYS A 161 6.28 -11.78 8.66
C LYS A 161 7.21 -11.54 7.46
N LEU A 162 6.67 -11.55 6.24
CA LEU A 162 7.46 -11.31 5.03
C LEU A 162 7.90 -9.84 4.93
N LEU A 163 6.96 -8.92 5.10
CA LEU A 163 7.16 -7.50 4.84
C LEU A 163 7.79 -6.74 6.01
N GLY A 164 7.62 -7.22 7.25
CA GLY A 164 8.17 -6.58 8.45
C GLY A 164 9.71 -6.46 8.45
N LYS A 165 10.40 -7.31 7.69
CA LYS A 165 11.87 -7.24 7.51
C LYS A 165 12.31 -5.98 6.75
N TYR A 166 11.42 -5.43 5.92
CA TYR A 166 11.70 -4.30 5.03
C TYR A 166 11.20 -2.96 5.60
N GLN A 167 10.45 -2.97 6.70
CA GLN A 167 9.89 -1.76 7.33
C GLN A 167 10.87 -1.00 8.24
N GLN A 168 12.13 -1.45 8.33
CA GLN A 168 13.11 -0.93 9.31
C GLN A 168 14.07 0.13 8.77
N GLN A 169 14.03 0.48 7.48
CA GLN A 169 15.04 1.39 6.92
C GLN A 169 14.86 2.85 7.38
N HIS A 170 13.65 3.28 7.74
CA HIS A 170 13.38 4.67 8.17
C HIS A 170 13.17 4.86 9.67
N ALA A 171 12.99 3.78 10.44
CA ALA A 171 12.82 3.87 11.90
C ALA A 171 14.06 4.41 12.62
N LYS A 172 15.26 4.25 12.03
CA LYS A 172 16.52 4.76 12.59
C LYS A 172 16.73 6.27 12.35
N SER A 173 16.05 6.87 11.37
CA SER A 173 16.21 8.29 11.06
C SER A 173 15.24 9.19 11.85
N ALA A 174 14.18 8.62 12.44
CA ALA A 174 13.21 9.34 13.27
C ALA A 174 13.55 9.31 14.78
N ALA A 175 14.54 8.51 15.19
CA ALA A 175 15.00 8.41 16.59
C ALA A 175 16.23 9.27 16.90
N GLY A 176 16.61 10.17 15.99
CA GLY A 176 17.79 11.01 16.09
C GLY A 176 17.53 12.45 15.67
N GLN A 177 16.59 13.11 16.35
CA GLN A 177 16.56 14.56 16.54
C GLN A 177 16.10 14.86 17.97
#